data_AF-A0A520YYY3-F1
#
_entry.id   AF-A0A520YYY3-F1
#
_cell.length_a   1.000
_cell.length_b   1.000
_cell.length_c   1.000
_cell.angle_alpha   90.00
_cell.angle_beta   90.00
_cell.angle_gamma   90.00
#
_symmetry.space_group_name_H-M   'P 1'
#
loop_
_entity.id
_entity.type
_entity.pdbx_description
1 polymer ?
#
loop_
_entity_poly.entity_id
_entity_poly.type
_entity_poly.pdbx_seq_one_letter_code
_entity_poly.pdbx_strand_id
1 'polypeptide(L)'
;MKCESCNKKHATVHLTEIVGTAKKERHLCEDCAQGINKQLAKIPSPTEILTSLINQVAPEINEMSKIVCPVCGLSYLEFRSHGRLGCPMDYTIFRKGLIPLLEKMHGSTQHVGKVPSMAGKELIKKNELMQLRNELNKAVEKEDYEKAAELRDRIYELSGDTNED
;
A
#
# COMPACT_ATOMS: atom_id res chain seq x y z
N MET A 1 11.89 30.52 34.03
CA MET A 1 13.22 29.87 34.21
C MET A 1 14.06 30.08 32.95
N LYS A 2 15.39 30.07 33.06
CA LYS A 2 16.30 30.16 31.89
C LYS A 2 16.58 28.76 31.33
N CYS A 3 16.92 28.69 30.05
CA CYS A 3 17.31 27.45 29.40
C CYS A 3 18.56 26.86 30.05
N GLU A 4 18.51 25.58 30.42
CA GLU A 4 19.60 24.86 31.07
C GLU A 4 20.80 24.59 30.15
N SER A 5 20.61 24.63 28.83
CA SER A 5 21.68 24.39 27.85
C SER A 5 22.46 25.66 27.51
N CYS A 6 21.79 26.75 27.13
CA CYS A 6 22.47 27.98 26.69
C CYS A 6 22.50 29.08 27.75
N ASN A 7 21.62 29.03 28.76
CA ASN A 7 21.43 30.06 29.79
C ASN A 7 21.17 31.49 29.29
N LYS A 8 20.88 31.64 27.99
CA LYS A 8 20.67 32.93 27.30
C LYS A 8 19.19 33.29 27.12
N LYS A 9 18.34 32.29 26.90
CA LYS A 9 16.91 32.45 26.62
C LYS A 9 16.04 31.84 27.71
N HIS A 10 14.77 32.21 27.75
CA HIS A 10 13.78 31.55 28.61
C HIS A 10 13.54 30.11 28.16
N ALA A 11 13.39 29.20 29.12
CA ALA A 11 12.98 27.84 28.85
C ALA A 11 11.49 27.81 28.52
N THR A 12 11.16 27.31 27.33
CA THR A 12 9.80 27.18 26.80
C THR A 12 9.45 25.74 26.46
N VAL A 13 10.43 24.83 26.46
CA VAL A 13 10.29 23.42 26.14
C VAL A 13 10.67 22.56 27.35
N HIS A 14 9.80 21.63 27.70
CA HIS A 14 10.03 20.62 28.73
C HIS A 14 10.40 19.29 28.07
N LEU A 15 11.61 18.79 28.32
CA LEU A 15 12.10 17.52 27.77
C LEU A 15 12.22 16.49 28.90
N THR A 16 11.56 15.35 28.74
CA THR A 16 11.69 14.22 29.67
C THR A 16 12.32 13.05 28.93
N GLU A 17 13.56 12.70 29.29
CA GLU A 17 14.27 11.54 28.79
C GLU A 17 14.08 10.37 29.76
N ILE A 18 13.58 9.24 29.25
CA ILE A 18 13.45 8.00 30.02
C ILE A 18 14.51 7.03 29.50
N VAL A 19 15.53 6.77 30.32
CA VAL A 19 16.59 5.79 29.99
C VAL A 19 16.47 4.63 30.99
N GLY A 20 15.91 3.52 30.52
CA GLY A 20 15.56 2.38 31.38
C GLY A 20 14.49 2.77 32.40
N THR A 21 14.83 2.71 33.69
CA THR A 21 13.94 3.09 34.81
C THR A 21 14.18 4.52 35.31
N ALA A 22 15.22 5.21 34.83
CA ALA A 22 15.56 6.55 35.28
C ALA A 22 14.90 7.61 34.38
N LYS A 23 14.17 8.55 35.00
CA LYS A 23 13.62 9.74 34.35
C LYS A 23 14.56 10.92 34.56
N LYS A 24 14.95 11.60 33.48
CA LYS A 24 15.69 12.86 33.52
C LYS A 24 14.85 13.95 32.86
N GLU A 25 14.66 15.06 33.56
CA GLU A 25 13.92 16.21 33.06
C GLU A 25 14.87 17.37 32.76
N ARG A 26 14.60 18.10 31.68
CA ARG A 26 15.36 19.27 31.26
C ARG A 26 14.44 20.39 30.78
N HIS A 27 14.82 21.62 31.08
CA HIS A 27 14.11 22.83 30.65
C HIS A 27 14.92 23.61 29.62
N LEU A 28 14.46 23.63 28.38
CA LEU A 28 15.21 24.16 27.23
C LEU A 28 14.47 25.29 26.53
N CYS A 29 15.20 26.16 25.83
CA CYS A 29 14.61 27.05 24.84
C CYS A 29 14.37 26.31 23.53
N GLU A 30 13.54 26.88 22.66
CA GLU A 30 13.18 26.31 21.36
C GLU A 30 14.40 25.92 20.50
N ASP A 31 15.40 26.81 20.36
CA ASP A 31 16.61 26.54 19.58
C ASP A 31 17.41 25.33 20.12
N CYS A 32 17.60 25.27 21.44
CA CYS A 32 18.35 24.20 22.07
C CYS A 32 17.60 22.86 21.99
N ALA A 33 16.26 22.89 22.06
CA ALA A 33 15.43 21.70 21.90
C ALA A 33 15.52 21.11 20.48
N GLN A 34 15.51 21.97 19.44
CA GLN A 34 15.65 21.53 18.05
C GLN A 34 17.00 20.85 17.77
N GLY A 35 18.08 21.30 18.42
CA GLY A 35 19.41 20.70 18.30
C GLY A 35 19.50 19.27 18.85
N ILE A 36 18.78 18.97 19.94
CA ILE A 36 18.76 17.63 20.56
C ILE A 36 17.96 16.66 19.69
N ASN A 37 16.84 17.10 19.10
CA ASN A 37 16.01 16.26 18.24
C ASN A 37 16.79 15.75 17.00
N LYS A 38 17.75 16.54 16.49
CA LYS A 38 18.65 16.12 15.41
C LYS A 38 19.62 15.00 15.82
N GLN A 39 19.96 14.85 17.10
CA GLN A 39 20.80 13.74 17.58
C GLN A 39 19.99 12.46 17.84
N LEU A 40 18.70 12.57 18.15
CA LEU A 40 17.76 11.43 18.25
C LEU A 40 17.38 10.86 16.87
N ALA A 41 17.55 11.63 15.79
CA ALA A 41 17.38 11.19 14.40
C ALA A 41 18.40 10.14 13.92
N LYS A 42 19.31 9.66 14.80
CA LYS A 42 20.20 8.51 14.53
C LYS A 42 19.57 7.15 14.81
N ILE A 43 18.36 7.12 15.35
CA ILE A 43 17.56 5.89 15.36
C ILE A 43 17.01 5.75 13.94
N PRO A 44 17.40 4.71 13.19
CA PRO A 44 16.92 4.55 11.83
C PRO A 44 15.40 4.56 11.86
N SER A 45 14.83 5.42 11.04
CA SER A 45 13.39 5.54 10.92
C SER A 45 12.78 4.15 10.65
N PRO A 46 11.55 3.85 11.11
CA PRO A 46 10.89 2.59 10.77
C PRO A 46 10.89 2.32 9.25
N THR A 47 10.85 3.40 8.46
CA THR A 47 11.05 3.42 7.01
C THR A 47 12.41 2.88 6.57
N GLU A 48 13.52 3.36 7.15
CA GLU A 48 14.88 2.89 6.84
C GLU A 48 15.07 1.40 7.16
N ILE A 49 14.55 0.97 8.32
CA ILE A 49 14.57 -0.44 8.73
C ILE A 49 13.77 -1.30 7.74
N LEU A 50 12.59 -0.83 7.34
CA LEU A 50 11.76 -1.51 6.33
C LEU A 50 12.48 -1.63 4.99
N THR A 51 13.11 -0.56 4.50
CA THR A 51 13.90 -0.60 3.26
C THR A 51 15.04 -1.62 3.34
N SER A 52 15.77 -1.65 4.47
CA SER A 52 16.87 -2.59 4.64
C SER A 52 16.39 -4.04 4.62
N LEU A 53 15.24 -4.34 5.23
CA LEU A 53 14.66 -5.69 5.22
C LEU A 53 14.15 -6.06 3.82
N ILE A 54 13.42 -5.15 3.17
CA ILE A 54 12.87 -5.36 1.83
C ILE A 54 13.99 -5.65 0.81
N ASN A 55 15.09 -4.90 0.89
CA ASN A 55 16.24 -5.08 0.00
C ASN A 55 16.95 -6.42 0.18
N GLN A 56 16.81 -7.09 1.34
CA GLN A 56 17.41 -8.41 1.59
C GLN A 56 16.52 -9.56 1.12
N VAL A 57 15.19 -9.39 1.07
CA VAL A 57 14.24 -10.49 0.89
C VAL A 57 13.74 -10.62 -0.56
N ALA A 58 13.75 -9.54 -1.36
CA ALA A 58 13.30 -9.61 -2.76
C ALA A 58 13.93 -8.52 -3.66
N PRO A 59 14.78 -8.89 -4.64
CA PRO A 59 15.39 -7.94 -5.57
C PRO A 59 14.36 -7.23 -6.47
N GLU A 60 13.23 -7.86 -6.76
CA GLU A 60 12.13 -7.25 -7.52
C GLU A 60 11.50 -6.05 -6.80
N ILE A 61 11.50 -6.05 -5.45
CA ILE A 61 10.99 -4.93 -4.66
C ILE A 61 12.01 -3.78 -4.63
N ASN A 62 13.29 -4.04 -4.87
CA ASN A 62 14.34 -3.02 -4.92
C ASN A 62 14.24 -2.12 -6.16
N GLU A 63 13.81 -2.66 -7.31
CA GLU A 63 13.53 -1.82 -8.48
C GLU A 63 12.25 -1.00 -8.27
N MET A 64 11.25 -1.55 -7.59
CA MET A 64 10.03 -0.82 -7.24
C MET A 64 10.23 0.26 -6.16
N SER A 65 11.17 0.07 -5.24
CA SER A 65 11.45 1.02 -4.14
C SER A 65 11.99 2.36 -4.64
N LYS A 66 12.55 2.40 -5.86
CA LYS A 66 13.06 3.60 -6.53
C LYS A 66 11.97 4.38 -7.28
N ILE A 67 10.76 3.83 -7.42
CA ILE A 67 9.69 4.45 -8.19
C ILE A 67 9.11 5.63 -7.41
N VAL A 68 9.05 6.79 -8.07
CA VAL A 68 8.48 8.03 -7.56
C VAL A 68 7.38 8.51 -8.51
N CYS A 69 6.27 8.98 -7.96
CA CYS A 69 5.21 9.57 -8.76
C CYS A 69 5.66 10.91 -9.38
N PRO A 70 5.53 11.09 -10.70
CA PRO A 70 5.92 12.34 -11.36
C PRO A 70 4.99 13.53 -11.05
N VAL A 71 3.81 13.30 -10.47
CA VAL A 71 2.81 14.33 -10.19
C VAL A 71 2.90 14.85 -8.76
N CYS A 72 2.89 13.95 -7.77
CA CYS A 72 2.88 14.34 -6.34
C CYS A 72 4.24 14.15 -5.65
N GLY A 73 5.20 13.49 -6.30
CA GLY A 73 6.52 13.21 -5.73
C GLY A 73 6.55 12.11 -4.67
N LEU A 74 5.42 11.44 -4.37
CA LEU A 74 5.38 10.33 -3.43
C LEU A 74 6.22 9.15 -3.95
N SER A 75 7.04 8.55 -3.11
CA SER A 75 7.77 7.31 -3.43
C SER A 75 6.96 6.07 -3.07
N TYR A 76 7.25 4.95 -3.74
CA TYR A 76 6.62 3.66 -3.42
C TYR A 76 6.88 3.22 -1.97
N LEU A 77 8.05 3.55 -1.42
CA LEU A 77 8.41 3.23 -0.03
C LEU A 77 7.58 4.02 0.98
N GLU A 78 7.37 5.31 0.74
CA GLU A 78 6.51 6.15 1.58
C GLU A 78 5.05 5.70 1.53
N PHE A 79 4.58 5.26 0.36
CA PHE A 79 3.29 4.59 0.25
C PHE A 79 3.25 3.31 1.10
N ARG A 80 4.30 2.49 1.05
CA ARG A 80 4.35 1.22 1.80
C ARG A 80 4.37 1.43 3.31
N SER A 81 5.00 2.50 3.79
CA SER A 81 5.07 2.81 5.23
C SER A 81 3.81 3.47 5.77
N HIS A 82 3.21 4.41 5.03
CA HIS A 82 2.05 5.16 5.49
C HIS A 82 0.71 4.57 5.05
N GLY A 83 0.72 3.69 4.03
CA GLY A 83 -0.47 3.06 3.48
C GLY A 83 -1.41 4.00 2.72
N ARG A 84 -0.97 5.22 2.40
CA ARG A 84 -1.77 6.24 1.72
C ARG A 84 -1.16 6.63 0.38
N LEU A 85 -2.01 6.75 -0.63
CA LEU A 85 -1.67 7.32 -1.93
C LEU A 85 -1.87 8.84 -1.87
N GLY A 86 -1.06 9.59 -2.60
CA GLY A 86 -1.07 11.05 -2.63
C GLY A 86 -1.94 11.62 -3.75
N CYS A 87 -1.92 11.03 -4.95
CA CYS A 87 -2.71 11.51 -6.09
C CYS A 87 -3.24 10.37 -6.97
N PRO A 88 -4.17 10.63 -7.92
CA PRO A 88 -4.73 9.59 -8.78
C PRO A 88 -3.70 8.84 -9.63
N MET A 89 -2.60 9.50 -10.02
CA MET A 89 -1.53 8.88 -10.82
C MET A 89 -0.82 7.74 -10.07
N ASP A 90 -0.86 7.75 -8.74
CA ASP A 90 -0.18 6.76 -7.90
C ASP A 90 -0.77 5.36 -8.10
N TYR A 91 -2.07 5.25 -8.42
CA TYR A 91 -2.71 3.98 -8.77
C TYR A 91 -2.10 3.34 -10.02
N THR A 92 -1.68 4.17 -10.98
CA THR A 92 -1.08 3.71 -12.23
C THR A 92 0.39 3.38 -12.03
N ILE A 93 1.14 4.27 -11.38
CA ILE A 93 2.59 4.14 -11.21
C ILE A 93 2.94 3.00 -10.25
N PHE A 94 2.20 2.85 -9.16
CA PHE A 94 2.45 1.80 -8.16
C PHE A 94 1.67 0.52 -8.44
N ARG A 95 0.98 0.41 -9.57
CA ARG A 95 0.06 -0.70 -9.91
C ARG A 95 0.63 -2.08 -9.61
N LYS A 96 1.87 -2.34 -10.02
CA LYS A 96 2.54 -3.65 -9.83
C LYS A 96 2.63 -4.06 -8.36
N GLY A 97 2.90 -3.11 -7.47
CA GLY A 97 2.94 -3.36 -6.03
C GLY A 97 1.60 -3.24 -5.33
N LEU A 98 0.71 -2.39 -5.88
CA LEU A 98 -0.59 -2.11 -5.32
C LEU A 98 -1.56 -3.28 -5.50
N ILE A 99 -1.57 -3.94 -6.67
CA ILE A 99 -2.47 -5.05 -6.99
C ILE A 99 -2.38 -6.19 -5.96
N PRO A 100 -1.20 -6.77 -5.68
CA PRO A 100 -1.08 -7.86 -4.70
C PRO A 100 -1.50 -7.45 -3.28
N LEU A 101 -1.26 -6.18 -2.91
CA LEU A 101 -1.68 -5.65 -1.62
C LEU A 101 -3.21 -5.57 -1.51
N LEU A 102 -3.87 -5.08 -2.56
CA LEU A 102 -5.32 -5.02 -2.62
C LEU A 102 -5.95 -6.42 -2.61
N GLU A 103 -5.38 -7.39 -3.33
CA GLU A 103 -5.83 -8.79 -3.29
C GLU A 103 -5.70 -9.39 -1.91
N LYS A 104 -4.58 -9.13 -1.21
CA LYS A 104 -4.38 -9.64 0.15
C LYS A 104 -5.36 -9.04 1.16
N MET A 105 -5.73 -7.77 1.01
CA MET A 105 -6.66 -7.09 1.92
C MET A 105 -8.14 -7.39 1.61
N HIS A 106 -8.50 -7.41 0.33
CA HIS A 106 -9.90 -7.50 -0.11
C HIS A 106 -10.28 -8.88 -0.69
N GLY A 107 -9.32 -9.80 -0.84
CA GLY A 107 -9.51 -11.12 -1.45
C GLY A 107 -9.69 -11.11 -2.97
N SER A 108 -9.96 -9.95 -3.57
CA SER A 108 -10.08 -9.76 -5.02
C SER A 108 -9.75 -8.31 -5.40
N THR A 109 -9.24 -8.10 -6.61
CA THR A 109 -8.98 -6.76 -7.18
C THR A 109 -10.20 -6.11 -7.82
N GLN A 110 -11.34 -6.80 -7.86
CA GLN A 110 -12.57 -6.30 -8.46
C GLN A 110 -13.77 -6.63 -7.59
N HIS A 111 -14.55 -5.60 -7.28
CA HIS A 111 -15.77 -5.74 -6.49
C HIS A 111 -16.90 -6.34 -7.34
N VAL A 112 -17.27 -7.58 -7.06
CA VAL A 112 -18.37 -8.32 -7.71
C VAL A 112 -19.72 -8.20 -6.97
N GLY A 113 -19.86 -7.30 -6.00
CA GLY A 113 -21.02 -7.22 -5.11
C GLY A 113 -22.35 -6.81 -5.76
N LYS A 114 -23.34 -6.47 -4.93
CA LYS A 114 -24.76 -6.27 -5.30
C LYS A 114 -24.92 -5.32 -6.50
N VAL A 115 -25.43 -5.87 -7.59
CA VAL A 115 -25.85 -5.11 -8.76
C VAL A 115 -27.23 -4.50 -8.46
N PRO A 116 -27.41 -3.16 -8.53
CA PRO A 116 -28.73 -2.55 -8.41
C PRO A 116 -29.69 -3.16 -9.42
N SER A 117 -30.95 -3.36 -9.07
CA SER A 117 -31.96 -3.91 -9.99
C SER A 117 -32.13 -3.08 -11.28
N MET A 118 -31.69 -1.82 -11.25
CA MET A 118 -31.71 -0.89 -12.38
C MET A 118 -30.37 -0.79 -13.15
N ALA A 119 -29.38 -1.62 -12.82
CA ALA A 119 -28.13 -1.62 -13.58
C ALA A 119 -28.38 -1.99 -15.05
N GLY A 120 -27.71 -1.29 -15.97
CA GLY A 120 -27.82 -1.57 -17.40
C GLY A 120 -27.44 -3.01 -17.74
N LYS A 121 -28.11 -3.59 -18.75
CA LYS A 121 -27.90 -4.99 -19.20
C LYS A 121 -26.42 -5.32 -19.44
N GLU A 122 -25.64 -4.37 -19.93
CA GLU A 122 -24.19 -4.54 -20.12
C GLU A 122 -23.42 -4.77 -18.82
N LEU A 123 -23.77 -4.08 -17.74
CA LEU A 123 -23.08 -4.22 -16.46
C LEU A 123 -23.36 -5.58 -15.83
N ILE A 124 -24.59 -6.07 -15.96
CA ILE A 124 -25.00 -7.42 -15.54
C ILE A 124 -24.22 -8.46 -16.33
N LYS A 125 -24.23 -8.35 -17.67
CA LYS A 125 -23.51 -9.24 -18.59
C LYS A 125 -22.01 -9.30 -18.27
N LYS A 126 -21.39 -8.14 -18.01
CA LYS A 126 -19.97 -8.04 -17.67
C LYS A 126 -19.63 -8.72 -16.34
N ASN A 127 -20.49 -8.57 -15.32
CA ASN A 127 -20.30 -9.23 -14.03
C ASN A 127 -20.47 -10.74 -14.12
N GLU A 128 -21.45 -11.22 -14.89
CA GLU A 128 -21.67 -12.65 -15.11
C GLU A 128 -20.50 -13.28 -15.87
N LEU A 129 -19.99 -12.63 -16.93
CA LEU A 129 -18.77 -13.06 -17.62
C LEU A 129 -17.57 -13.14 -16.68
N MET A 130 -17.43 -12.19 -15.77
CA MET A 130 -16.34 -12.17 -14.80
C MET A 130 -16.45 -13.33 -13.79
N GLN A 131 -17.67 -13.63 -13.33
CA GLN A 131 -17.91 -14.76 -12.42
C GLN A 131 -17.60 -16.09 -13.10
N LEU A 132 -18.10 -16.31 -14.32
CA LEU A 132 -17.85 -17.53 -15.09
C LEU A 132 -16.34 -17.74 -15.34
N ARG A 133 -15.59 -16.68 -15.66
CA ARG A 133 -14.12 -16.76 -15.82
C ARG A 133 -13.40 -17.17 -14.54
N ASN A 134 -13.83 -16.67 -13.39
CA ASN A 134 -13.27 -17.07 -12.11
C ASN A 134 -13.60 -18.53 -11.77
N GLU A 135 -14.82 -18.99 -12.09
CA GLU A 135 -15.20 -20.39 -11.90
C GLU A 135 -14.42 -21.32 -12.83
N LEU A 136 -14.20 -20.91 -14.08
CA LEU A 136 -13.39 -21.64 -15.05
C LEU A 136 -11.97 -21.87 -14.51
N ASN A 137 -11.31 -20.80 -14.04
CA ASN A 137 -9.97 -20.90 -13.47
C ASN A 137 -9.93 -21.87 -12.28
N LYS A 138 -10.94 -21.80 -11.39
CA LYS A 138 -11.04 -22.74 -10.25
C LYS A 138 -11.30 -24.19 -10.67
N ALA A 139 -12.05 -24.42 -11.76
CA ALA A 139 -12.28 -25.75 -12.29
C ALA A 139 -10.98 -26.33 -12.88
N VAL A 140 -10.23 -25.52 -13.63
CA VAL A 140 -8.91 -25.89 -14.16
C VAL A 140 -7.91 -26.20 -13.05
N GLU A 141 -7.83 -25.36 -12.01
CA GLU A 141 -6.97 -25.61 -10.84
C GLU A 141 -7.31 -26.90 -10.09
N LYS A 142 -8.57 -27.35 -10.18
CA LYS A 142 -9.05 -28.60 -9.57
C LYS A 142 -9.03 -29.80 -10.52
N GLU A 143 -8.51 -29.63 -11.73
CA GLU A 143 -8.50 -30.65 -12.79
C GLU A 143 -9.90 -31.17 -13.17
N ASP A 144 -10.94 -30.35 -12.94
CA ASP A 144 -12.33 -30.63 -13.31
C ASP A 144 -12.58 -30.15 -14.75
N TYR A 145 -12.07 -30.93 -15.71
CA TYR A 145 -12.07 -30.54 -17.12
C TYR A 145 -13.46 -30.53 -17.77
N GLU A 146 -14.38 -31.37 -17.29
CA GLU A 146 -15.76 -31.41 -17.78
C GLU A 146 -16.47 -30.09 -17.43
N LYS A 147 -16.39 -29.68 -16.16
CA LYS A 147 -16.93 -28.39 -15.72
C LYS A 147 -16.22 -27.21 -16.38
N ALA A 148 -14.91 -27.31 -16.60
CA ALA A 148 -14.17 -26.26 -17.30
C ALA A 148 -14.67 -26.09 -18.76
N ALA A 149 -14.97 -27.18 -19.46
CA ALA A 149 -15.53 -27.12 -20.81
C ALA A 149 -16.92 -26.46 -20.82
N GLU A 150 -17.82 -26.85 -19.91
CA GLU A 150 -19.14 -26.24 -19.78
C GLU A 150 -19.06 -24.73 -19.50
N LEU A 151 -18.19 -24.33 -18.57
CA LEU A 151 -18.00 -22.92 -18.22
C LEU A 151 -17.41 -22.12 -19.38
N ARG A 152 -16.49 -22.70 -20.15
CA ARG A 152 -15.91 -22.08 -21.35
C ARG A 152 -16.98 -21.84 -22.42
N ASP A 153 -17.81 -22.83 -22.69
CA ASP A 153 -18.85 -22.74 -23.71
C ASP A 153 -19.92 -21.71 -23.29
N ARG A 154 -20.26 -21.66 -21.99
CA ARG A 154 -21.16 -20.64 -21.43
C ARG A 154 -20.58 -19.22 -21.49
N ILE A 155 -19.28 -19.06 -21.28
CA ILE A 155 -18.59 -17.77 -21.46
C ILE A 155 -18.70 -17.32 -22.92
N TYR A 156 -18.56 -18.24 -23.88
CA TYR A 156 -18.62 -17.97 -25.31
C TYR A 156 -20.02 -17.53 -25.75
N GLU A 157 -21.05 -18.27 -25.35
CA GLU A 157 -22.46 -17.89 -25.60
C GLU A 157 -22.79 -16.51 -25.02
N LEU A 158 -22.28 -16.24 -23.82
CA LEU A 158 -22.52 -14.98 -23.16
C LEU A 158 -21.70 -13.85 -23.78
N SER A 159 -20.42 -14.02 -24.14
CA SER A 159 -19.62 -12.94 -24.72
C SER A 159 -20.07 -12.59 -26.14
N GLY A 160 -20.56 -13.56 -26.91
CA GLY A 160 -20.91 -13.36 -28.32
C GLY A 160 -19.68 -13.13 -29.21
N ASP A 161 -18.48 -13.45 -28.72
CA ASP A 161 -17.26 -13.40 -29.51
C ASP A 161 -17.18 -14.66 -30.37
N THR A 162 -17.68 -14.60 -31.61
CA THR A 162 -17.20 -15.47 -32.67
C THR A 162 -15.73 -15.15 -32.96
N ASN A 163 -14.82 -15.78 -32.21
CA ASN A 163 -13.43 -15.91 -32.65
C ASN A 163 -13.37 -17.01 -33.71
N GLU A 164 -13.79 -16.67 -34.94
CA GLU A 164 -13.17 -17.23 -36.13
C GLU A 164 -11.81 -16.55 -36.26
N ASP A 165 -10.77 -17.19 -35.71
CA ASP A 165 -9.37 -17.28 -36.21
C ASP A 165 -8.41 -17.76 -35.10
#